data_AF-A0A0X3VHS7-F1
#
_entry.id   AF-A0A0X3VHS7-F1
#
_cell.length_a   1.000
_cell.length_b   1.000
_cell.length_c   1.000
_cell.angle_alpha   90.00
_cell.angle_beta   90.00
_cell.angle_gamma   90.00
#
_symmetry.space_group_name_H-M   'P 1'
#
loop_
_entity.id
_entity.type
_entity.pdbx_description
1 polymer ?
#
loop_
_entity_poly.entity_id
_entity_poly.type
_entity_poly.pdbx_seq_one_letter_code
_entity_poly.pdbx_strand_id
1 'polypeptide(L)'
;MTTPHTIAVLGLGRMGGAIATRLAAQDWDVVGWTRSGRTSGTVKTTDDPNEAVAQADLVLLALFDGPACEQVLGDVRGSLRTDTIVLNTSTIAPAEATRLARHLGPSYVHAPLLGSVPAAAAGTLRILAAADQNALDRVRPVLETLGTVRRVDDASTAAALKLIANNSLAGALLALRDSLRQADALGLPRAQTLDILELGRLGGLVTRKRPFLLGAPTAATAEFAIGALAKDMALPAAASDTPLRSATGLADTPAAPEADIAIAATVPAVKDAVFEPLRAYIRGHATGDPTHFRDAFLPTAHIEGIRDGAFVSWHLDEYCTLFQGRPAPDEPSRTRRIDAIDVHGTVATATMTLQHGVDTFTDIFLLVLTDGRWRIANKAYHRHD
;
A
#
# COMPACT_ATOMS: atom_id res chain seq x y z
N MET A 1 -25.86 -28.83 -17.59
CA MET A 1 -25.63 -28.34 -16.22
C MET A 1 -26.30 -26.98 -16.11
N THR A 2 -27.15 -26.76 -15.11
CA THR A 2 -27.94 -25.53 -14.96
C THR A 2 -27.08 -24.41 -14.41
N THR A 3 -27.19 -23.22 -15.02
CA THR A 3 -26.57 -21.99 -14.52
C THR A 3 -27.15 -21.64 -13.14
N PRO A 4 -26.33 -21.26 -12.13
CA PRO A 4 -26.83 -20.98 -10.79
C PRO A 4 -27.71 -19.72 -10.81
N HIS A 5 -28.96 -19.79 -10.37
CA HIS A 5 -29.88 -18.65 -10.48
C HIS A 5 -29.99 -17.86 -9.17
N THR A 6 -29.89 -18.55 -8.03
CA THR A 6 -29.90 -17.93 -6.69
C THR A 6 -28.48 -17.79 -6.14
N ILE A 7 -28.09 -16.54 -5.82
CA ILE A 7 -26.75 -16.15 -5.37
C ILE A 7 -26.84 -15.52 -3.99
N ALA A 8 -26.16 -16.12 -3.02
CA ALA A 8 -25.92 -15.49 -1.72
C ALA A 8 -24.68 -14.61 -1.79
N VAL A 9 -24.77 -13.33 -1.46
CA VAL A 9 -23.61 -12.43 -1.37
C VAL A 9 -23.29 -12.16 0.10
N LEU A 10 -22.22 -12.78 0.60
CA LEU A 10 -21.74 -12.59 1.96
C LEU A 10 -20.67 -11.50 1.99
N GLY A 11 -21.05 -10.34 2.52
CA GLY A 11 -20.24 -9.14 2.57
C GLY A 11 -20.79 -8.02 1.68
N LEU A 12 -21.68 -7.19 2.24
CA LEU A 12 -22.20 -6.00 1.57
C LEU A 12 -21.34 -4.76 1.86
N GLY A 13 -20.02 -4.92 1.72
CA GLY A 13 -19.06 -3.83 1.72
C GLY A 13 -19.22 -2.92 0.50
N ARG A 14 -18.28 -2.00 0.26
CA ARG A 14 -18.29 -1.15 -0.95
C ARG A 14 -18.32 -1.98 -2.25
N MET A 15 -17.39 -2.94 -2.36
CA MET A 15 -17.28 -3.82 -3.52
C MET A 15 -18.44 -4.82 -3.57
N GLY A 16 -18.72 -5.54 -2.47
CA GLY A 16 -19.77 -6.55 -2.45
C GLY A 16 -21.18 -5.99 -2.67
N GLY A 17 -21.48 -4.79 -2.17
CA GLY A 17 -22.75 -4.11 -2.46
C GLY A 17 -22.90 -3.74 -3.94
N ALA A 18 -21.83 -3.30 -4.61
CA ALA A 18 -21.84 -3.02 -6.04
C ALA A 18 -21.98 -4.29 -6.88
N ILE A 19 -21.31 -5.37 -6.49
CA ILE A 19 -21.47 -6.71 -7.10
C ILE A 19 -22.92 -7.18 -6.96
N ALA A 20 -23.48 -7.17 -5.75
CA ALA A 20 -24.85 -7.61 -5.50
C ALA A 20 -25.87 -6.80 -6.33
N THR A 21 -25.73 -5.48 -6.34
CA THR A 21 -26.60 -4.59 -7.12
C THR A 21 -26.51 -4.88 -8.61
N ARG A 22 -25.30 -5.10 -9.14
CA ARG A 22 -25.13 -5.41 -10.56
C ARG A 22 -25.72 -6.75 -10.92
N LEU A 23 -25.51 -7.78 -10.09
CA LEU A 23 -26.07 -9.10 -10.33
C LEU A 23 -27.61 -9.03 -10.34
N ALA A 24 -28.22 -8.35 -9.38
CA ALA A 24 -29.68 -8.17 -9.36
C ALA A 24 -30.19 -7.40 -10.61
N ALA A 25 -29.45 -6.39 -11.09
CA ALA A 25 -29.77 -5.67 -12.32
C ALA A 25 -29.58 -6.49 -13.62
N GLN A 26 -29.10 -7.74 -13.50
CA GLN A 26 -28.92 -8.70 -14.59
C GLN A 26 -29.78 -9.95 -14.34
N ASP A 27 -30.87 -9.78 -13.61
CA ASP A 27 -31.90 -10.78 -13.34
C ASP A 27 -31.42 -12.03 -12.58
N TRP A 28 -30.31 -11.92 -11.85
CA TRP A 28 -29.92 -12.92 -10.86
C TRP A 28 -30.74 -12.74 -9.57
N ASP A 29 -31.18 -13.84 -8.94
CA ASP A 29 -31.84 -13.81 -7.64
C ASP A 29 -30.79 -13.67 -6.53
N VAL A 30 -30.65 -12.46 -5.98
CA VAL A 30 -29.58 -12.12 -5.03
C VAL A 30 -30.12 -11.93 -3.62
N VAL A 31 -29.55 -12.67 -2.67
CA VAL A 31 -29.74 -12.48 -1.24
C VAL A 31 -28.42 -12.05 -0.60
N GLY A 32 -28.40 -10.85 -0.03
CA GLY A 32 -27.23 -10.28 0.61
C GLY A 32 -27.21 -10.49 2.12
N TRP A 33 -26.02 -10.66 2.69
CA TRP A 33 -25.81 -10.60 4.13
C TRP A 33 -24.54 -9.80 4.47
N THR A 34 -24.55 -9.08 5.59
CA THR A 34 -23.36 -8.43 6.13
C THR A 34 -23.40 -8.35 7.65
N ARG A 35 -22.25 -8.58 8.28
CA ARG A 35 -22.07 -8.45 9.74
C ARG A 35 -22.49 -7.08 10.28
N SER A 36 -22.32 -6.04 9.46
CA SER A 36 -22.60 -4.65 9.84
C SER A 36 -24.09 -4.27 9.83
N GLY A 37 -24.98 -5.15 9.37
CA GLY A 37 -26.41 -4.84 9.14
C GLY A 37 -26.67 -3.80 8.03
N ARG A 38 -25.63 -3.33 7.33
CA ARG A 38 -25.80 -2.34 6.25
C ARG A 38 -26.55 -2.96 5.07
N THR A 39 -27.59 -2.28 4.60
CA THR A 39 -28.29 -2.64 3.37
C THR A 39 -27.89 -1.72 2.23
N SER A 40 -27.78 -2.27 1.01
CA SER A 40 -27.62 -1.47 -0.21
C SER A 40 -28.94 -0.86 -0.69
N GLY A 41 -30.08 -1.33 -0.14
CA GLY A 41 -31.43 -0.96 -0.58
C GLY A 41 -31.84 -1.53 -1.94
N THR A 42 -30.93 -2.22 -2.64
CA THR A 42 -31.10 -2.70 -4.02
C THR A 42 -31.29 -4.22 -4.14
N VAL A 43 -30.96 -4.97 -3.09
CA VAL A 43 -31.12 -6.43 -3.05
C VAL A 43 -31.80 -6.86 -1.75
N LYS A 44 -32.43 -8.03 -1.77
CA LYS A 44 -32.97 -8.64 -0.55
C LYS A 44 -31.83 -8.90 0.42
N THR A 45 -32.01 -8.56 1.70
CA THR A 45 -31.06 -8.87 2.77
C THR A 45 -31.71 -9.73 3.85
N THR A 46 -30.91 -10.53 4.53
CA THR A 46 -31.29 -11.23 5.77
C THR A 46 -30.31 -10.89 6.88
N ASP A 47 -30.73 -11.04 8.13
CA ASP A 47 -29.90 -10.86 9.31
C ASP A 47 -29.14 -12.16 9.69
N ASP A 48 -29.60 -13.32 9.22
CA ASP A 48 -28.97 -14.63 9.45
C ASP A 48 -28.22 -15.11 8.19
N PRO A 49 -26.88 -15.28 8.24
CA PRO A 49 -26.14 -15.75 7.09
C PRO A 49 -26.50 -17.19 6.69
N ASN A 50 -27.07 -18.01 7.58
CA ASN A 50 -27.52 -19.37 7.26
C ASN A 50 -28.73 -19.35 6.32
N GLU A 51 -29.69 -18.44 6.56
CA GLU A 51 -30.83 -18.25 5.67
C GLU A 51 -30.40 -17.82 4.26
N ALA A 52 -29.37 -16.96 4.17
CA ALA A 52 -28.86 -16.50 2.89
C ALA A 52 -28.33 -17.66 2.03
N VAL A 53 -27.58 -18.58 2.64
CA VAL A 53 -26.92 -19.66 1.90
C VAL A 53 -27.78 -20.90 1.68
N ALA A 54 -28.80 -21.13 2.50
CA ALA A 54 -29.57 -22.39 2.51
C ALA A 54 -30.22 -22.74 1.16
N GLN A 55 -30.61 -21.72 0.39
CA GLN A 55 -31.23 -21.90 -0.93
C GLN A 55 -30.31 -21.51 -2.09
N ALA A 56 -29.06 -21.12 -1.81
CA ALA A 56 -28.16 -20.60 -2.82
C ALA A 56 -27.47 -21.71 -3.62
N ASP A 57 -27.49 -21.58 -4.94
CA ASP A 57 -26.69 -22.40 -5.84
C ASP A 57 -25.21 -21.94 -5.82
N LEU A 58 -25.00 -20.66 -5.54
CA LEU A 58 -23.70 -19.99 -5.48
C LEU A 58 -23.61 -19.09 -4.24
N VAL A 59 -22.55 -19.25 -3.46
CA VAL A 59 -22.21 -18.37 -2.33
C VAL A 59 -21.01 -17.52 -2.72
N LEU A 60 -21.21 -16.23 -2.90
CA LEU A 60 -20.18 -15.26 -3.24
C LEU A 60 -19.66 -14.59 -1.96
N LEU A 61 -18.35 -14.68 -1.71
CA LEU A 61 -17.68 -13.96 -0.62
C LEU A 61 -17.04 -12.68 -1.15
N ALA A 62 -17.38 -11.55 -0.53
CA ALA A 62 -16.79 -10.24 -0.78
C ALA A 62 -16.40 -9.58 0.57
N LEU A 63 -15.44 -10.20 1.25
CA LEU A 63 -15.05 -9.90 2.63
C LEU A 63 -13.69 -9.19 2.68
N PHE A 64 -13.34 -8.69 3.87
CA PHE A 64 -12.16 -7.83 4.03
C PHE A 64 -10.83 -8.59 3.96
N ASP A 65 -10.76 -9.78 4.58
CA ASP A 65 -9.56 -10.59 4.72
C ASP A 65 -9.87 -12.10 4.84
N GLY A 66 -8.81 -12.92 4.88
CA GLY A 66 -8.90 -14.38 5.01
C GLY A 66 -9.57 -14.85 6.31
N PRO A 67 -9.23 -14.30 7.49
CA PRO A 67 -9.92 -14.64 8.74
C PRO A 67 -11.42 -14.40 8.67
N ALA A 68 -11.88 -13.30 8.06
CA ALA A 68 -13.29 -13.05 7.85
C ALA A 68 -13.93 -14.09 6.92
N CYS A 69 -13.25 -14.51 5.85
CA CYS A 69 -13.73 -15.59 4.98
C CYS A 69 -13.90 -16.90 5.73
N GLU A 70 -12.92 -17.29 6.54
CA GLU A 70 -12.94 -18.55 7.29
C GLU A 70 -14.00 -18.57 8.37
N GLN A 71 -14.12 -17.46 9.12
CA GLN A 71 -15.16 -17.31 10.12
C GLN A 71 -16.55 -17.46 9.49
N VAL A 72 -16.84 -16.67 8.45
CA VAL A 72 -18.17 -16.67 7.80
C VAL A 72 -18.48 -18.04 7.19
N LEU A 73 -17.51 -18.68 6.54
CA LEU A 73 -17.70 -20.03 5.99
C LEU A 73 -17.91 -21.08 7.10
N GLY A 74 -17.22 -20.94 8.23
CA GLY A 74 -17.43 -21.78 9.41
C GLY A 74 -18.84 -21.66 9.97
N ASP A 75 -19.33 -20.43 10.11
CA ASP A 75 -20.65 -20.12 10.66
C ASP A 75 -21.80 -20.68 9.80
N VAL A 76 -21.64 -20.70 8.48
CA VAL A 76 -22.69 -21.16 7.54
C VAL A 76 -22.52 -22.60 7.06
N ARG A 77 -21.45 -23.30 7.48
CA ARG A 77 -21.08 -24.60 6.93
C ARG A 77 -22.20 -25.63 6.97
N GLY A 78 -22.97 -25.65 8.06
CA GLY A 78 -24.09 -26.58 8.23
C GLY A 78 -25.28 -26.33 7.30
N SER A 79 -25.34 -25.15 6.68
CA SER A 79 -26.44 -24.69 5.85
C SER A 79 -26.11 -24.69 4.36
N LEU A 80 -24.84 -24.97 3.98
CA LEU A 80 -24.44 -25.11 2.59
C LEU A 80 -24.98 -26.41 2.00
N ARG A 81 -25.58 -26.33 0.80
CA ARG A 81 -25.98 -27.53 0.06
C ARG A 81 -24.73 -28.21 -0.52
N THR A 82 -24.78 -29.52 -0.71
CA THR A 82 -23.65 -30.32 -1.22
C THR A 82 -23.10 -29.81 -2.55
N ASP A 83 -23.97 -29.33 -3.44
CA ASP A 83 -23.60 -28.87 -4.79
C ASP A 83 -23.32 -27.37 -4.89
N THR A 84 -23.40 -26.63 -3.78
CA THR A 84 -23.17 -25.18 -3.75
C THR A 84 -21.72 -24.87 -4.10
N ILE A 85 -21.51 -23.91 -5.00
CA ILE A 85 -20.18 -23.36 -5.26
C ILE A 85 -19.92 -22.19 -4.32
N VAL A 86 -18.72 -22.14 -3.73
CA VAL A 86 -18.23 -20.98 -2.99
C VAL A 86 -17.29 -20.19 -3.90
N LEU A 87 -17.73 -19.00 -4.30
CA LEU A 87 -16.96 -18.06 -5.11
C LEU A 87 -16.36 -16.97 -4.22
N ASN A 88 -15.06 -17.06 -3.92
CA ASN A 88 -14.38 -16.08 -3.09
C ASN A 88 -13.70 -15.00 -3.94
N THR A 89 -14.25 -13.78 -3.90
CA THR A 89 -13.73 -12.60 -4.60
C THR A 89 -12.82 -11.72 -3.72
N SER A 90 -12.66 -12.08 -2.45
CA SER A 90 -11.90 -11.33 -1.45
C SER A 90 -10.40 -11.39 -1.74
N THR A 91 -9.67 -10.32 -1.41
CA THR A 91 -8.19 -10.34 -1.43
C THR A 91 -7.67 -10.93 -0.12
N ILE A 92 -7.04 -12.10 -0.19
CA ILE A 92 -6.53 -12.88 0.94
C ILE A 92 -5.08 -13.33 0.70
N ALA A 93 -4.41 -13.89 1.71
CA ALA A 93 -3.06 -14.42 1.57
C ALA A 93 -3.05 -15.69 0.70
N PRO A 94 -1.95 -16.00 -0.02
CA PRO A 94 -1.83 -17.23 -0.80
C PRO A 94 -2.05 -18.50 0.04
N ALA A 95 -1.50 -18.55 1.26
CA ALA A 95 -1.67 -19.67 2.18
C ALA A 95 -3.13 -19.86 2.65
N GLU A 96 -3.87 -18.76 2.82
CA GLU A 96 -5.30 -18.78 3.16
C GLU A 96 -6.12 -19.31 1.98
N ALA A 97 -5.81 -18.86 0.76
CA ALA A 97 -6.44 -19.36 -0.45
C ALA A 97 -6.21 -20.87 -0.64
N THR A 98 -4.99 -21.36 -0.40
CA THR A 98 -4.68 -22.80 -0.38
C THR A 98 -5.48 -23.56 0.69
N ARG A 99 -5.62 -23.00 1.89
CA ARG A 99 -6.38 -23.64 2.98
C ARG A 99 -7.87 -23.75 2.65
N LEU A 100 -8.47 -22.68 2.13
CA LEU A 100 -9.87 -22.66 1.69
C LEU A 100 -10.11 -23.65 0.54
N ALA A 101 -9.23 -23.66 -0.47
CA ALA A 101 -9.30 -24.60 -1.59
C ALA A 101 -9.22 -26.06 -1.13
N ARG A 102 -8.34 -26.38 -0.17
CA ARG A 102 -8.28 -27.74 0.41
C ARG A 102 -9.52 -28.09 1.22
N HIS A 103 -10.10 -27.13 1.94
CA HIS A 103 -11.24 -27.39 2.81
C HIS A 103 -12.54 -27.64 2.01
N LEU A 104 -12.75 -26.86 0.95
CA LEU A 104 -13.97 -26.88 0.14
C LEU A 104 -13.84 -27.73 -1.14
N GLY A 105 -12.60 -28.12 -1.51
CA GLY A 105 -12.32 -28.99 -2.65
C GLY A 105 -12.86 -28.42 -3.98
N PRO A 106 -13.52 -29.25 -4.81
CA PRO A 106 -13.95 -28.86 -6.15
C PRO A 106 -15.07 -27.81 -6.15
N SER A 107 -15.69 -27.52 -5.00
CA SER A 107 -16.73 -26.50 -4.86
C SER A 107 -16.16 -25.09 -4.64
N TYR A 108 -14.84 -24.92 -4.55
CA TYR A 108 -14.22 -23.61 -4.33
C TYR A 108 -13.72 -22.98 -5.62
N VAL A 109 -14.09 -21.72 -5.83
CA VAL A 109 -13.54 -20.84 -6.86
C VAL A 109 -12.92 -19.65 -6.18
N HIS A 110 -11.61 -19.44 -6.35
CA HIS A 110 -10.98 -18.19 -5.96
C HIS A 110 -10.93 -17.24 -7.15
N ALA A 111 -11.52 -16.05 -7.00
CA ALA A 111 -11.71 -15.10 -8.09
C ALA A 111 -11.46 -13.63 -7.66
N PRO A 112 -10.28 -13.28 -7.14
CA PRO A 112 -9.99 -11.90 -6.75
C PRO A 112 -10.11 -10.93 -7.93
N LEU A 113 -10.52 -9.70 -7.61
CA LEU A 113 -10.96 -8.71 -8.58
C LEU A 113 -9.93 -7.60 -8.78
N LEU A 114 -9.72 -7.18 -10.02
CA LEU A 114 -8.98 -5.97 -10.38
C LEU A 114 -9.97 -4.96 -10.97
N GLY A 115 -10.03 -3.80 -10.35
CA GLY A 115 -10.95 -2.72 -10.71
C GLY A 115 -11.50 -2.02 -9.47
N SER A 116 -12.19 -0.91 -9.68
CA SER A 116 -12.84 -0.14 -8.61
C SER A 116 -14.35 -0.42 -8.56
N VAL A 117 -15.03 0.16 -7.57
CA VAL A 117 -16.49 0.06 -7.42
C VAL A 117 -17.25 0.49 -8.69
N PRO A 118 -16.89 1.59 -9.38
CA PRO A 118 -17.45 1.91 -10.70
C PRO A 118 -17.26 0.80 -11.76
N ALA A 119 -16.10 0.14 -11.78
CA ALA A 119 -15.85 -0.95 -12.71
C ALA A 119 -16.72 -2.18 -12.40
N ALA A 120 -16.96 -2.45 -11.11
CA ALA A 120 -17.92 -3.46 -10.69
C ALA A 120 -19.33 -3.12 -11.17
N ALA A 121 -19.81 -1.89 -10.96
CA ALA A 121 -21.13 -1.45 -11.43
C ALA A 121 -21.26 -1.52 -12.97
N ALA A 122 -20.20 -1.19 -13.69
CA ALA A 122 -20.16 -1.20 -15.16
C ALA A 122 -19.92 -2.59 -15.78
N GLY A 123 -19.52 -3.60 -15.01
CA GLY A 123 -19.19 -4.93 -15.53
C GLY A 123 -17.88 -4.99 -16.29
N THR A 124 -16.92 -4.17 -15.87
CA THR A 124 -15.63 -4.02 -16.55
C THR A 124 -14.47 -4.46 -15.68
N LEU A 125 -14.73 -5.25 -14.63
CA LEU A 125 -13.70 -5.83 -13.79
C LEU A 125 -12.79 -6.77 -14.61
N ARG A 126 -11.54 -6.92 -14.16
CA ARG A 126 -10.69 -8.05 -14.57
C ARG A 126 -10.66 -9.04 -13.41
N ILE A 127 -10.93 -10.30 -13.69
CA ILE A 127 -11.16 -11.32 -12.65
C ILE A 127 -10.11 -12.41 -12.81
N LEU A 128 -9.31 -12.67 -11.78
CA LEU A 128 -8.32 -13.76 -11.79
C LEU A 128 -8.97 -15.01 -11.21
N ALA A 129 -9.45 -15.93 -12.04
CA ALA A 129 -10.22 -17.08 -11.58
C ALA A 129 -9.38 -18.36 -11.54
N ALA A 130 -9.36 -19.02 -10.39
CA ALA A 130 -8.73 -20.32 -10.17
C ALA A 130 -9.74 -21.31 -9.59
N ALA A 131 -9.97 -22.40 -10.33
CA ALA A 131 -10.84 -23.52 -9.95
C ALA A 131 -10.68 -24.70 -10.92
N ASP A 132 -11.22 -25.85 -10.55
CA ASP A 132 -11.47 -26.93 -11.50
C ASP A 132 -12.34 -26.46 -12.66
N GLN A 133 -12.16 -27.06 -13.85
CA GLN A 133 -12.85 -26.63 -15.07
C GLN A 133 -14.38 -26.67 -14.90
N ASN A 134 -14.91 -27.74 -14.29
CA ASN A 134 -16.35 -27.88 -14.05
C ASN A 134 -16.91 -26.77 -13.15
N ALA A 135 -16.19 -26.40 -12.08
CA ALA A 135 -16.60 -25.32 -11.18
C ALA A 135 -16.54 -23.97 -11.89
N LEU A 136 -15.46 -23.72 -12.66
CA LEU A 136 -15.30 -22.50 -13.42
C LEU A 136 -16.41 -22.32 -14.47
N ASP A 137 -16.79 -23.38 -15.18
CA ASP A 137 -17.84 -23.32 -16.20
C ASP A 137 -19.22 -23.04 -15.59
N ARG A 138 -19.49 -23.56 -14.39
CA ARG A 138 -20.73 -23.27 -13.65
C ARG A 138 -20.81 -21.79 -13.21
N VAL A 139 -19.72 -21.18 -12.78
CA VAL A 139 -19.72 -19.78 -12.31
C VAL A 139 -19.42 -18.76 -13.41
N ARG A 140 -18.95 -19.19 -14.58
CA ARG A 140 -18.55 -18.31 -15.68
C ARG A 140 -19.64 -17.28 -16.05
N PRO A 141 -20.93 -17.63 -16.18
CA PRO A 141 -21.97 -16.63 -16.50
C PRO A 141 -22.10 -15.52 -15.45
N VAL A 142 -21.94 -15.86 -14.17
CA VAL A 142 -21.94 -14.88 -13.07
C VAL A 142 -20.69 -14.00 -13.14
N LEU A 143 -19.52 -14.58 -13.40
CA LEU A 143 -18.27 -13.81 -13.52
C LEU A 143 -18.26 -12.88 -14.74
N GLU A 144 -18.79 -13.35 -15.88
CA GLU A 144 -18.89 -12.57 -17.11
C GLU A 144 -19.91 -11.44 -17.00
N THR A 145 -20.88 -11.55 -16.09
CA THR A 145 -21.71 -10.43 -15.69
C THR A 145 -20.86 -9.31 -15.08
N LEU A 146 -19.82 -9.65 -14.30
CA LEU A 146 -19.00 -8.69 -13.54
C LEU A 146 -17.79 -8.16 -14.33
N GLY A 147 -17.31 -8.89 -15.34
CA GLY A 147 -16.24 -8.45 -16.22
C GLY A 147 -15.52 -9.56 -16.97
N THR A 148 -14.25 -9.32 -17.34
CA THR A 148 -13.45 -10.28 -18.11
C THR A 148 -12.73 -11.27 -17.21
N VAL A 149 -12.99 -12.56 -17.42
CA VAL A 149 -12.35 -13.65 -16.68
C VAL A 149 -11.01 -14.04 -17.29
N ARG A 150 -9.96 -14.04 -16.46
CA ARG A 150 -8.65 -14.61 -16.75
C ARG A 150 -8.45 -15.83 -15.86
N ARG A 151 -8.44 -17.02 -16.46
CA ARG A 151 -8.10 -18.26 -15.75
C ARG A 151 -6.63 -18.22 -15.34
N VAL A 152 -6.35 -18.66 -14.13
CA VAL A 152 -5.00 -18.88 -13.58
C VAL A 152 -4.94 -20.27 -12.96
N ASP A 153 -3.74 -20.70 -12.56
CA ASP A 153 -3.45 -22.10 -12.25
C ASP A 153 -4.18 -22.59 -11.00
N ASP A 154 -3.92 -21.97 -9.85
CA ASP A 154 -4.52 -22.35 -8.56
C ASP A 154 -4.90 -21.14 -7.69
N ALA A 155 -5.60 -21.41 -6.59
CA ALA A 155 -6.10 -20.37 -5.69
C ALA A 155 -4.96 -19.55 -5.05
N SER A 156 -3.82 -20.18 -4.76
CA SER A 156 -2.63 -19.50 -4.24
C SER A 156 -2.08 -18.49 -5.25
N THR A 157 -2.00 -18.90 -6.51
CA THR A 157 -1.53 -18.11 -7.64
C THR A 157 -2.46 -16.94 -7.93
N ALA A 158 -3.78 -17.16 -7.91
CA ALA A 158 -4.77 -16.08 -8.04
C ALA A 158 -4.61 -15.02 -6.94
N ALA A 159 -4.45 -15.45 -5.68
CA ALA A 159 -4.21 -14.54 -4.55
C ALA A 159 -2.88 -13.78 -4.73
N ALA A 160 -1.78 -14.47 -5.03
CA ALA A 160 -0.47 -13.87 -5.22
C ALA A 160 -0.44 -12.83 -6.35
N LEU A 161 -1.03 -13.15 -7.51
CA LEU A 161 -1.11 -12.24 -8.65
C LEU A 161 -1.95 -10.99 -8.34
N LYS A 162 -3.03 -11.14 -7.55
CA LYS A 162 -3.79 -9.99 -7.06
C LYS A 162 -2.95 -9.09 -6.15
N LEU A 163 -2.18 -9.67 -5.23
CA LEU A 163 -1.30 -8.91 -4.33
C LEU A 163 -0.18 -8.21 -5.11
N ILE A 164 0.40 -8.85 -6.13
CA ILE A 164 1.36 -8.22 -7.04
C ILE A 164 0.74 -7.03 -7.78
N ALA A 165 -0.48 -7.17 -8.28
CA ALA A 165 -1.19 -6.07 -8.94
C ALA A 165 -1.44 -4.89 -7.99
N ASN A 166 -1.82 -5.16 -6.74
CA ASN A 166 -1.99 -4.12 -5.73
C ASN A 166 -0.66 -3.49 -5.30
N ASN A 167 0.46 -4.25 -5.31
CA ASN A 167 1.78 -3.71 -5.04
C ASN A 167 2.23 -2.73 -6.14
N SER A 168 1.94 -3.05 -7.40
CA SER A 168 2.14 -2.11 -8.51
C SER A 168 1.34 -0.83 -8.33
N LEU A 169 0.07 -0.93 -7.89
CA LEU A 169 -0.76 0.25 -7.56
C LEU A 169 -0.17 1.08 -6.42
N ALA A 170 0.30 0.43 -5.35
CA ALA A 170 0.97 1.10 -4.24
C ALA A 170 2.22 1.84 -4.71
N GLY A 171 3.07 1.19 -5.50
CA GLY A 171 4.25 1.83 -6.09
C GLY A 171 3.91 3.05 -6.95
N ALA A 172 2.85 2.96 -7.77
CA ALA A 172 2.38 4.09 -8.58
C ALA A 172 1.89 5.27 -7.73
N LEU A 173 1.21 5.01 -6.60
CA LEU A 173 0.80 6.05 -5.66
C LEU A 173 1.98 6.75 -5.00
N LEU A 174 3.01 6.00 -4.62
CA LEU A 174 4.23 6.57 -4.02
C LEU A 174 5.05 7.36 -5.05
N ALA A 175 5.15 6.88 -6.29
CA ALA A 175 5.76 7.63 -7.37
C ALA A 175 5.00 8.93 -7.67
N LEU A 176 3.67 8.91 -7.60
CA LEU A 176 2.84 10.11 -7.72
C LEU A 176 3.11 11.07 -6.55
N ARG A 177 3.19 10.56 -5.31
CA ARG A 177 3.56 11.37 -4.13
C ARG A 177 4.87 12.10 -4.34
N ASP A 178 5.93 11.38 -4.74
CA ASP A 178 7.26 11.96 -4.91
C ASP A 178 7.27 12.99 -6.04
N SER A 179 6.56 12.72 -7.14
CA SER A 179 6.40 13.67 -8.24
C SER A 179 5.71 14.96 -7.80
N LEU A 180 4.62 14.86 -7.00
CA LEU A 180 3.90 16.03 -6.48
C LEU A 180 4.75 16.82 -5.48
N ARG A 181 5.48 16.15 -4.58
CA ARG A 181 6.39 16.81 -3.65
C ARG A 181 7.51 17.56 -4.37
N GLN A 182 8.09 16.95 -5.39
CA GLN A 182 9.16 17.60 -6.16
C GLN A 182 8.62 18.81 -6.93
N ALA A 183 7.41 18.72 -7.48
CA ALA A 183 6.75 19.84 -8.12
C ALA A 183 6.47 20.98 -7.13
N ASP A 184 5.96 20.67 -5.93
CA ASP A 184 5.74 21.66 -4.87
C ASP A 184 7.06 22.33 -4.46
N ALA A 185 8.15 21.57 -4.30
CA ALA A 185 9.48 22.09 -3.98
C ALA A 185 10.09 22.98 -5.08
N LEU A 186 9.74 22.73 -6.34
CA LEU A 186 10.10 23.56 -7.49
C LEU A 186 9.15 24.75 -7.71
N GLY A 187 8.11 24.89 -6.89
CA GLY A 187 7.12 25.97 -7.01
C GLY A 187 6.20 25.83 -8.23
N LEU A 188 6.01 24.61 -8.75
CA LEU A 188 5.19 24.37 -9.94
C LEU A 188 3.68 24.38 -9.61
N PRO A 189 2.82 24.95 -10.48
CA PRO A 189 1.38 24.91 -10.28
C PRO A 189 0.81 23.48 -10.33
N ARG A 190 0.07 23.08 -9.29
CA ARG A 190 -0.49 21.72 -9.16
C ARG A 190 -1.23 21.25 -10.42
N ALA A 191 -2.10 22.08 -11.00
CA ALA A 191 -2.87 21.71 -12.19
C ALA A 191 -1.97 21.36 -13.39
N GLN A 192 -0.94 22.18 -13.66
CA GLN A 192 0.01 21.93 -14.75
C GLN A 192 0.84 20.67 -14.50
N THR A 193 1.24 20.43 -13.24
CA THR A 193 1.91 19.19 -12.87
C THR A 193 1.03 17.97 -13.19
N LEU A 194 -0.26 18.01 -12.82
CA LEU A 194 -1.19 16.92 -13.10
C LEU A 194 -1.39 16.72 -14.61
N ASP A 195 -1.47 17.80 -15.40
CA ASP A 195 -1.58 17.72 -16.87
C ASP A 195 -0.41 16.94 -17.48
N ILE A 196 0.82 17.20 -17.05
CA ILE A 196 2.00 16.48 -17.53
C ILE A 196 2.01 15.03 -17.06
N LEU A 197 1.64 14.75 -15.80
CA LEU A 197 1.60 13.39 -15.28
C LEU A 197 0.51 12.54 -15.95
N GLU A 198 -0.56 13.16 -16.44
CA GLU A 198 -1.63 12.51 -17.21
C GLU A 198 -1.15 11.97 -18.57
N LEU A 199 -0.14 12.58 -19.17
CA LEU A 199 0.46 12.11 -20.43
C LEU A 199 1.35 10.86 -20.22
N GLY A 200 1.76 10.60 -18.97
CA GLY A 200 2.75 9.58 -18.62
C GLY A 200 2.15 8.25 -18.15
N ARG A 201 3.02 7.42 -17.58
CA ARG A 201 2.66 6.09 -17.05
C ARG A 201 1.70 6.13 -15.86
N LEU A 202 1.59 7.27 -15.18
CA LEU A 202 0.66 7.48 -14.07
C LEU A 202 -0.71 7.98 -14.54
N GLY A 203 -0.91 8.24 -15.83
CA GLY A 203 -2.06 9.01 -16.29
C GLY A 203 -3.42 8.43 -15.91
N GLY A 204 -3.61 7.13 -16.06
CA GLY A 204 -4.86 6.48 -15.64
C GLY A 204 -5.14 6.56 -14.14
N LEU A 205 -4.13 6.71 -13.29
CA LEU A 205 -4.29 6.97 -11.85
C LEU A 205 -4.61 8.45 -11.61
N VAL A 206 -3.85 9.36 -12.24
CA VAL A 206 -4.02 10.81 -12.10
C VAL A 206 -5.41 11.24 -12.57
N THR A 207 -5.83 10.86 -13.77
CA THR A 207 -7.16 11.19 -14.31
C THR A 207 -8.28 10.78 -13.37
N ARG A 208 -8.23 9.56 -12.81
CA ARG A 208 -9.25 9.07 -11.86
C ARG A 208 -9.26 9.84 -10.54
N LYS A 209 -8.09 10.28 -10.06
CA LYS A 209 -7.94 10.95 -8.76
C LYS A 209 -7.83 12.47 -8.86
N ARG A 210 -7.87 13.04 -10.08
CA ARG A 210 -7.66 14.46 -10.33
C ARG A 210 -8.55 15.38 -9.48
N PRO A 211 -9.86 15.14 -9.31
CA PRO A 211 -10.69 16.00 -8.45
C PRO A 211 -10.16 16.03 -7.01
N PHE A 212 -9.78 14.89 -6.46
CA PHE A 212 -9.19 14.78 -5.13
C PHE A 212 -7.84 15.52 -5.05
N LEU A 213 -6.97 15.33 -6.04
CA LEU A 213 -5.62 15.92 -6.08
C LEU A 213 -5.62 17.45 -6.26
N LEU A 214 -6.73 18.02 -6.76
CA LEU A 214 -6.98 19.46 -6.86
C LEU A 214 -7.73 20.04 -5.64
N GLY A 215 -8.03 19.22 -4.62
CA GLY A 215 -8.75 19.66 -3.43
C GLY A 215 -10.24 19.91 -3.65
N ALA A 216 -10.84 19.38 -4.72
CA ALA A 216 -12.28 19.48 -4.91
C ALA A 216 -13.00 18.70 -3.79
N PRO A 217 -14.13 19.21 -3.25
CA PRO A 217 -14.94 18.46 -2.30
C PRO A 217 -15.34 17.13 -2.93
N THR A 218 -14.85 16.02 -2.39
CA THR A 218 -15.23 14.70 -2.88
C THR A 218 -16.50 14.27 -2.16
N ALA A 219 -17.63 14.32 -2.88
CA ALA A 219 -18.89 13.77 -2.40
C ALA A 219 -18.85 12.23 -2.28
N ALA A 220 -17.85 11.59 -2.90
CA ALA A 220 -17.70 10.14 -2.95
C ALA A 220 -16.93 9.60 -1.74
N THR A 221 -17.51 8.62 -1.05
CA THR A 221 -16.77 7.76 -0.13
C THR A 221 -15.64 7.07 -0.88
N ALA A 222 -14.47 6.89 -0.24
CA ALA A 222 -13.32 6.18 -0.80
C ALA A 222 -13.71 4.90 -1.54
N GLU A 223 -13.43 4.79 -2.84
CA GLU A 223 -13.72 3.58 -3.62
C GLU A 223 -12.81 2.42 -3.23
N PHE A 224 -11.58 2.76 -2.86
CA PHE A 224 -10.60 1.86 -2.26
C PHE A 224 -9.92 2.61 -1.12
N ALA A 225 -9.90 1.97 0.05
CA ALA A 225 -9.44 2.59 1.28
C ALA A 225 -7.96 2.34 1.52
N ILE A 226 -7.25 3.31 2.08
CA ILE A 226 -5.80 3.21 2.35
C ILE A 226 -5.46 2.04 3.27
N GLY A 227 -6.30 1.76 4.28
CA GLY A 227 -6.13 0.61 5.17
C GLY A 227 -6.27 -0.73 4.45
N ALA A 228 -7.14 -0.81 3.44
CA ALA A 228 -7.31 -2.03 2.64
C ALA A 228 -6.09 -2.27 1.73
N LEU A 229 -5.53 -1.20 1.13
CA LEU A 229 -4.29 -1.31 0.36
C LEU A 229 -3.10 -1.64 1.26
N ALA A 230 -3.00 -1.05 2.44
CA ALA A 230 -1.95 -1.35 3.42
C ALA A 230 -2.01 -2.82 3.87
N LYS A 231 -3.20 -3.34 4.17
CA LYS A 231 -3.42 -4.78 4.42
C LYS A 231 -2.91 -5.62 3.25
N ASP A 232 -3.30 -5.29 2.02
CA ASP A 232 -2.85 -6.01 0.83
C ASP A 232 -1.32 -5.94 0.62
N MET A 233 -0.62 -4.96 1.17
CA MET A 233 0.85 -4.88 1.13
C MET A 233 1.52 -5.69 2.23
N ALA A 234 0.86 -5.85 3.38
CA ALA A 234 1.35 -6.68 4.47
C ALA A 234 1.30 -8.19 4.14
N LEU A 235 0.28 -8.64 3.41
CA LEU A 235 0.11 -10.05 3.03
C LEU A 235 1.29 -10.63 2.22
N PRO A 236 1.77 -10.01 1.11
CA PRO A 236 2.92 -10.52 0.36
C PRO A 236 4.24 -10.35 1.12
N ALA A 237 4.40 -9.30 1.92
CA ALA A 237 5.58 -9.11 2.76
C ALA A 237 5.74 -10.27 3.76
N ALA A 238 4.64 -10.66 4.43
CA ALA A 238 4.61 -11.80 5.33
C ALA A 238 4.77 -13.17 4.63
N ALA A 239 4.43 -13.25 3.34
CA ALA A 239 4.49 -14.51 2.59
C ALA A 239 5.83 -14.75 1.86
N SER A 240 6.66 -13.72 1.68
CA SER A 240 7.87 -13.78 0.84
C SER A 240 9.16 -13.41 1.56
N ASP A 241 9.09 -13.02 2.84
CA ASP A 241 10.21 -12.47 3.63
C ASP A 241 11.00 -11.37 2.90
N THR A 242 10.38 -10.75 1.89
CA THR A 242 11.00 -9.75 1.03
C THR A 242 10.45 -8.39 1.43
N PRO A 243 11.30 -7.43 1.84
CA PRO A 243 10.83 -6.12 2.23
C PRO A 243 10.19 -5.40 1.05
N LEU A 244 8.95 -4.94 1.25
CA LEU A 244 8.25 -4.09 0.31
C LEU A 244 8.30 -2.65 0.84
N ARG A 245 9.14 -1.80 0.25
CA ARG A 245 9.20 -0.36 0.59
C ARG A 245 7.83 0.33 0.49
N SER A 246 6.97 -0.19 -0.39
CA SER A 246 5.59 0.25 -0.54
C SER A 246 4.70 -0.03 0.67
N ALA A 247 4.95 -1.14 1.39
CA ALA A 247 4.21 -1.49 2.60
C ALA A 247 4.49 -0.49 3.72
N THR A 248 5.78 -0.18 3.96
CA THR A 248 6.21 0.82 4.95
C THR A 248 5.67 2.20 4.59
N GLY A 249 5.80 2.61 3.32
CA GLY A 249 5.36 3.91 2.85
C GLY A 249 3.85 4.16 2.92
N LEU A 250 3.03 3.12 3.05
CA LEU A 250 1.58 3.20 3.23
C LEU A 250 1.14 2.99 4.68
N ALA A 251 1.82 2.12 5.44
CA ALA A 251 1.49 1.82 6.84
C ALA A 251 1.64 3.04 7.76
N ASP A 252 2.59 3.92 7.47
CA ASP A 252 2.85 5.13 8.28
C ASP A 252 2.07 6.37 7.82
N THR A 253 1.07 6.22 6.96
CA THR A 253 0.25 7.35 6.50
C THR A 253 -0.64 7.84 7.66
N PRO A 254 -0.53 9.10 8.16
CA PRO A 254 -1.42 9.67 9.18
C PRO A 254 -2.81 10.00 8.61
N ALA A 255 -3.51 8.99 8.10
CA ALA A 255 -4.87 9.09 7.57
C ALA A 255 -5.76 8.02 8.22
N ALA A 256 -7.06 8.29 8.30
CA ALA A 256 -8.02 7.27 8.72
C ALA A 256 -7.95 6.06 7.77
N PRO A 257 -8.00 4.81 8.26
CA PRO A 257 -7.95 3.61 7.41
C PRO A 257 -8.96 3.60 6.27
N GLU A 258 -10.10 4.26 6.44
CA GLU A 258 -11.22 4.38 5.50
C GLU A 258 -11.01 5.48 4.45
N ALA A 259 -9.98 6.31 4.58
CA ALA A 259 -9.66 7.37 3.64
C ALA A 259 -9.29 6.80 2.26
N ASP A 260 -9.51 7.59 1.22
CA ASP A 260 -9.21 7.17 -0.15
C ASP A 260 -7.70 7.00 -0.36
N ILE A 261 -7.29 5.96 -1.11
CA ILE A 261 -5.87 5.72 -1.42
C ILE A 261 -5.13 6.93 -1.99
N ALA A 262 -5.82 7.89 -2.61
CA ALA A 262 -5.22 9.12 -3.12
C ALA A 262 -4.61 10.00 -2.03
N ILE A 263 -5.00 9.81 -0.76
CA ILE A 263 -4.39 10.47 0.40
C ILE A 263 -2.89 10.11 0.51
N ALA A 264 -2.50 8.90 0.08
CA ALA A 264 -1.10 8.50 0.05
C ALA A 264 -0.26 9.31 -0.94
N ALA A 265 -0.89 9.96 -1.93
CA ALA A 265 -0.20 10.84 -2.88
C ALA A 265 0.01 12.27 -2.34
N THR A 266 -0.71 12.68 -1.30
CA THR A 266 -0.74 14.07 -0.82
C THR A 266 -0.26 14.24 0.61
N VAL A 267 -0.28 13.19 1.43
CA VAL A 267 0.22 13.25 2.80
C VAL A 267 1.75 13.31 2.81
N PRO A 268 2.36 14.21 3.60
CA PRO A 268 3.80 14.27 3.75
C PRO A 268 4.33 12.92 4.26
N ALA A 269 5.19 12.27 3.48
CA ALA A 269 6.01 11.19 4.04
C ALA A 269 7.04 11.85 4.96
N VAL A 270 7.00 11.47 6.24
CA VAL A 270 7.88 11.92 7.32
C VAL A 270 7.61 13.35 7.81
N LYS A 271 7.49 13.52 9.13
CA LYS A 271 7.39 14.85 9.79
C LYS A 271 8.68 15.63 9.57
N ASP A 272 8.59 16.87 9.09
CA ASP A 272 9.75 17.74 8.80
C ASP A 272 10.81 17.80 9.93
N ALA A 273 10.38 17.60 11.18
CA ALA A 273 11.24 17.62 12.36
C ALA A 273 12.44 16.64 12.30
N VAL A 274 12.32 15.48 11.64
CA VAL A 274 13.45 14.53 11.56
C VAL A 274 14.55 15.01 10.61
N PHE A 275 14.24 15.90 9.67
CA PHE A 275 15.25 16.51 8.79
C PHE A 275 16.10 17.53 9.53
N GLU A 276 15.65 18.05 10.66
CA GLU A 276 16.35 19.13 11.37
C GLU A 276 17.80 18.78 11.75
N PRO A 277 18.11 17.63 12.37
CA PRO A 277 19.51 17.26 12.64
C PRO A 277 20.34 17.08 11.35
N LEU A 278 19.75 16.58 10.25
CA LEU A 278 20.47 16.46 8.97
C LEU A 278 20.76 17.83 8.33
N ARG A 279 19.80 18.76 8.43
CA ARG A 279 19.98 20.16 8.00
C ARG A 279 21.02 20.86 8.87
N ALA A 280 21.02 20.62 10.19
CA ALA A 280 22.05 21.11 11.09
C ALA A 280 23.43 20.55 10.71
N TYR A 281 23.55 19.26 10.39
CA TYR A 281 24.78 18.67 9.87
C TYR A 281 25.27 19.35 8.57
N ILE A 282 24.37 19.58 7.61
CA ILE A 282 24.67 20.31 6.38
C ILE A 282 25.16 21.73 6.67
N ARG A 283 24.52 22.45 7.60
CA ARG A 283 24.92 23.80 8.04
C ARG A 283 26.29 23.78 8.72
N GLY A 284 26.59 22.79 9.56
CA GLY A 284 27.89 22.63 10.22
C GLY A 284 29.01 22.51 9.21
N HIS A 285 28.83 21.71 8.16
CA HIS A 285 29.80 21.65 7.07
C HIS A 285 29.89 22.95 6.27
N ALA A 286 28.74 23.60 5.99
CA ALA A 286 28.71 24.81 5.16
C ALA A 286 29.41 26.01 5.82
N THR A 287 29.24 26.13 7.12
CA THR A 287 29.76 27.24 7.92
C THR A 287 31.10 26.93 8.56
N GLY A 288 31.44 25.64 8.69
CA GLY A 288 32.53 25.17 9.53
C GLY A 288 32.29 25.40 11.04
N ASP A 289 31.07 25.74 11.48
CA ASP A 289 30.75 25.95 12.89
C ASP A 289 30.44 24.63 13.60
N PRO A 290 31.25 24.23 14.62
CA PRO A 290 31.03 22.99 15.34
C PRO A 290 29.75 22.97 16.20
N THR A 291 29.14 24.12 16.51
CA THR A 291 27.90 24.18 17.29
C THR A 291 26.75 23.44 16.58
N HIS A 292 26.68 23.55 15.25
CA HIS A 292 25.68 22.86 14.45
C HIS A 292 25.81 21.33 14.51
N PHE A 293 27.02 20.78 14.60
CA PHE A 293 27.20 19.34 14.80
C PHE A 293 26.76 18.91 16.20
N ARG A 294 27.06 19.71 17.24
CA ARG A 294 26.59 19.43 18.59
C ARG A 294 25.06 19.48 18.70
N ASP A 295 24.42 20.35 17.94
CA ASP A 295 22.97 20.40 17.81
C ASP A 295 22.37 19.21 17.05
N ALA A 296 23.10 18.69 16.06
CA ALA A 296 22.66 17.60 15.20
C ALA A 296 22.78 16.23 15.88
N PHE A 297 23.91 15.95 16.53
CA PHE A 297 24.26 14.62 17.07
C PHE A 297 23.98 14.49 18.55
N LEU A 298 23.75 13.28 19.04
CA LEU A 298 23.86 12.98 20.47
C LEU A 298 25.33 13.13 20.94
N PRO A 299 25.59 13.55 22.19
CA PRO A 299 26.95 13.61 22.72
C PRO A 299 27.71 12.28 22.67
N THR A 300 26.98 11.17 22.74
CA THR A 300 27.53 9.81 22.68
C THR A 300 27.77 9.31 21.25
N ALA A 301 27.55 10.13 20.23
CA ALA A 301 27.62 9.69 18.85
C ALA A 301 29.05 9.44 18.38
N HIS A 302 29.17 8.44 17.51
CA HIS A 302 30.38 8.10 16.78
C HIS A 302 30.22 8.38 15.29
N ILE A 303 31.32 8.85 14.69
CA ILE A 303 31.47 9.06 13.25
C ILE A 303 32.48 8.04 12.76
N GLU A 304 31.99 7.06 11.99
CA GLU A 304 32.72 5.84 11.66
C GLU A 304 32.92 5.68 10.17
N GLY A 305 34.02 5.05 9.77
CA GLY A 305 34.28 4.76 8.36
C GLY A 305 35.54 3.94 8.17
N ILE A 306 35.94 3.78 6.91
CA ILE A 306 37.21 3.17 6.53
C ILE A 306 38.11 4.27 5.94
N ARG A 307 39.35 4.39 6.43
CA ARG A 307 40.40 5.24 5.85
C ARG A 307 41.66 4.42 5.68
N ASP A 308 42.25 4.47 4.50
CA ASP A 308 43.48 3.75 4.16
C ASP A 308 43.41 2.25 4.51
N GLY A 309 42.23 1.64 4.33
CA GLY A 309 41.96 0.23 4.64
C GLY A 309 41.74 -0.10 6.13
N ALA A 310 41.79 0.89 7.02
CA ALA A 310 41.58 0.70 8.46
C ALA A 310 40.25 1.31 8.94
N PHE A 311 39.62 0.65 9.92
CA PHE A 311 38.45 1.18 10.62
C PHE A 311 38.84 2.39 11.47
N VAL A 312 38.09 3.48 11.31
CA VAL A 312 38.21 4.70 12.12
C VAL A 312 36.86 5.00 12.77
N SER A 313 36.90 5.45 14.01
CA SER A 313 35.73 5.89 14.78
C SER A 313 36.12 7.11 15.60
N TRP A 314 35.48 8.25 15.34
CA TRP A 314 35.66 9.47 16.12
C TRP A 314 34.46 9.69 17.03
N HIS A 315 34.72 10.03 18.28
CA HIS A 315 33.70 10.63 19.14
C HIS A 315 33.29 12.00 18.58
N LEU A 316 32.04 12.42 18.84
CA LEU A 316 31.53 13.70 18.36
C LEU A 316 32.45 14.89 18.65
N ASP A 317 33.01 14.98 19.86
CA ASP A 317 33.89 16.09 20.22
C ASP A 317 35.19 16.10 19.42
N GLU A 318 35.77 14.93 19.15
CA GLU A 318 36.96 14.78 18.29
C GLU A 318 36.62 15.20 16.85
N TYR A 319 35.47 14.76 16.33
CA TYR A 319 34.99 15.16 15.02
C TYR A 319 34.79 16.68 14.92
N CYS A 320 34.23 17.32 15.96
CA CYS A 320 34.03 18.76 16.01
C CYS A 320 35.35 19.55 15.97
N THR A 321 36.47 18.98 16.43
CA THR A 321 37.78 19.66 16.37
C THR A 321 38.30 19.89 14.95
N LEU A 322 37.75 19.16 13.96
CA LEU A 322 38.09 19.33 12.54
C LEU A 322 37.57 20.66 11.96
N PHE A 323 36.71 21.36 12.68
CA PHE A 323 35.98 22.54 12.18
C PHE A 323 36.35 23.80 12.98
N GLN A 324 36.76 24.85 12.26
CA GLN A 324 37.38 26.06 12.84
C GLN A 324 36.44 27.28 12.89
N GLY A 325 35.13 27.10 12.70
CA GLY A 325 34.16 28.20 12.67
C GLY A 325 34.17 29.02 11.38
N ARG A 326 34.78 28.49 10.30
CA ARG A 326 34.83 29.14 8.99
C ARG A 326 34.57 28.14 7.86
N PRO A 327 33.88 28.55 6.78
CA PRO A 327 33.66 27.70 5.61
C PRO A 327 34.97 27.20 5.00
N ALA A 328 34.94 26.02 4.39
CA ALA A 328 36.06 25.53 3.62
C ALA A 328 36.32 26.44 2.39
N PRO A 329 37.57 26.59 1.91
CA PRO A 329 37.87 27.43 0.75
C PRO A 329 37.10 27.04 -0.53
N ASP A 330 36.82 25.75 -0.69
CA ASP A 330 36.08 25.17 -1.80
C ASP A 330 34.57 25.04 -1.53
N GLU A 331 34.03 25.57 -0.42
CA GLU A 331 32.60 25.48 -0.11
C GLU A 331 31.65 25.86 -1.26
N PRO A 332 31.92 26.90 -2.08
CA PRO A 332 31.03 27.25 -3.20
C PRO A 332 30.85 26.15 -4.25
N SER A 333 31.76 25.18 -4.36
CA SER A 333 31.65 24.05 -5.29
C SER A 333 31.12 22.77 -4.64
N ARG A 334 30.89 22.78 -3.31
CA ARG A 334 30.42 21.60 -2.58
C ARG A 334 28.91 21.43 -2.74
N THR A 335 28.46 20.18 -2.81
CA THR A 335 27.03 19.85 -2.78
C THR A 335 26.76 18.83 -1.69
N ARG A 336 25.57 18.94 -1.08
CA ARG A 336 25.11 18.02 -0.04
C ARG A 336 23.63 17.74 -0.28
N ARG A 337 23.28 16.48 -0.49
CA ARG A 337 21.91 16.07 -0.79
C ARG A 337 21.52 14.92 0.10
N ILE A 338 20.43 15.09 0.84
CA ILE A 338 19.78 13.98 1.55
C ILE A 338 19.16 13.07 0.48
N ASP A 339 19.60 11.82 0.44
CA ASP A 339 19.20 10.83 -0.56
C ASP A 339 17.88 10.15 -0.18
N ALA A 340 17.79 9.73 1.07
CA ALA A 340 16.67 8.97 1.59
C ALA A 340 16.56 9.16 3.10
N ILE A 341 15.34 8.99 3.61
CA ILE A 341 15.07 8.86 5.03
C ILE A 341 13.92 7.87 5.24
N ASP A 342 14.13 6.90 6.13
CA ASP A 342 13.12 5.94 6.56
C ASP A 342 12.93 6.08 8.07
N VAL A 343 11.70 6.31 8.50
CA VAL A 343 11.33 6.52 9.91
C VAL A 343 10.54 5.32 10.42
N HIS A 344 10.92 4.81 11.58
CA HIS A 344 10.30 3.69 12.27
C HIS A 344 10.01 4.08 13.72
N GLY A 345 8.83 4.68 13.96
CA GLY A 345 8.45 5.16 15.29
C GLY A 345 9.40 6.24 15.81
N THR A 346 10.22 5.91 16.81
CA THR A 346 11.20 6.81 17.46
C THR A 346 12.62 6.68 16.90
N VAL A 347 12.83 5.87 15.85
CA VAL A 347 14.13 5.67 15.21
C VAL A 347 14.02 5.98 13.72
N ALA A 348 15.09 6.43 13.09
CA ALA A 348 15.14 6.61 11.64
C ALA A 348 16.52 6.32 11.07
N THR A 349 16.59 5.97 9.80
CA THR A 349 17.84 5.91 9.03
C THR A 349 17.80 6.92 7.91
N ALA A 350 18.92 7.60 7.63
CA ALA A 350 19.03 8.48 6.48
C ALA A 350 20.32 8.23 5.71
N THR A 351 20.29 8.51 4.41
CA THR A 351 21.48 8.52 3.55
C THR A 351 21.68 9.91 2.98
N MET A 352 22.93 10.37 2.87
CA MET A 352 23.27 11.65 2.27
C MET A 352 24.49 11.50 1.36
N THR A 353 24.45 12.14 0.21
CA THR A 353 25.57 12.24 -0.72
C THR A 353 26.20 13.62 -0.56
N LEU A 354 27.51 13.65 -0.34
CA LEU A 354 28.30 14.87 -0.25
C LEU A 354 29.35 14.85 -1.36
N GLN A 355 29.45 15.94 -2.13
CA GLN A 355 30.52 16.14 -3.10
C GLN A 355 31.40 17.27 -2.60
N HIS A 356 32.64 16.95 -2.24
CA HIS A 356 33.62 17.87 -1.69
C HIS A 356 34.86 17.90 -2.58
N GLY A 357 34.88 18.80 -3.56
CA GLY A 357 35.93 18.82 -4.57
C GLY A 357 35.88 17.56 -5.44
N VAL A 358 36.97 16.78 -5.41
CA VAL A 358 37.07 15.50 -6.15
C VAL A 358 36.47 14.32 -5.40
N ASP A 359 36.34 14.44 -4.07
CA ASP A 359 35.85 13.35 -3.24
C ASP A 359 34.31 13.34 -3.23
N THR A 360 33.73 12.14 -3.39
CA THR A 360 32.31 11.90 -3.13
C THR A 360 32.18 11.04 -1.87
N PHE A 361 31.25 11.39 -0.99
CA PHE A 361 30.95 10.63 0.22
C PHE A 361 29.49 10.18 0.22
N THR A 362 29.26 8.95 0.67
CA THR A 362 27.95 8.48 1.10
C THR A 362 27.95 8.35 2.60
N ASP A 363 27.18 9.22 3.26
CA ASP A 363 26.95 9.21 4.69
C ASP A 363 25.67 8.43 5.01
N ILE A 364 25.71 7.54 6.00
CA ILE A 364 24.57 6.81 6.54
C ILE A 364 24.39 7.21 8.00
N PHE A 365 23.20 7.68 8.36
CA PHE A 365 22.87 8.18 9.69
C PHE A 365 21.87 7.25 10.37
N LEU A 366 22.10 6.97 11.65
CA LEU A 366 21.09 6.47 12.57
C LEU A 366 20.57 7.66 13.39
N LEU A 367 19.26 7.90 13.39
CA LEU A 367 18.62 8.97 14.14
C LEU A 367 17.67 8.40 15.18
N VAL A 368 17.53 9.12 16.30
CA VAL A 368 16.59 8.78 17.37
C VAL A 368 15.82 10.01 17.83
N LEU A 369 14.56 9.81 18.20
CA LEU A 369 13.71 10.81 18.83
C LEU A 369 13.85 10.69 20.34
N THR A 370 14.53 11.66 20.96
CA THR A 370 14.70 11.75 22.42
C THR A 370 14.24 13.13 22.89
N ASP A 371 13.54 13.18 24.01
CA ASP A 371 13.05 14.44 24.62
C ASP A 371 12.28 15.34 23.63
N GLY A 372 11.52 14.70 22.72
CA GLY A 372 10.73 15.39 21.69
C GLY A 372 11.55 15.99 20.53
N ARG A 373 12.87 15.76 20.46
CA ARG A 373 13.75 16.24 19.39
C ARG A 373 14.49 15.09 18.70
N TRP A 374 14.58 15.14 17.38
CA TRP A 374 15.38 14.19 16.61
C TRP A 374 16.86 14.56 16.68
N ARG A 375 17.72 13.54 16.89
CA ARG A 375 19.18 13.67 16.94
C ARG A 375 19.83 12.51 16.19
N ILE A 376 20.99 12.74 15.61
CA ILE A 376 21.82 11.68 15.02
C ILE A 376 22.48 10.92 16.17
N ALA A 377 22.12 9.65 16.31
CA ALA A 377 22.71 8.75 17.30
C ALA A 377 24.11 8.30 16.87
N ASN A 378 24.30 7.93 15.60
CA ASN A 378 25.58 7.53 15.01
C ASN A 378 25.59 7.80 13.51
N LYS A 379 26.79 7.88 12.93
CA LYS A 379 27.00 8.03 11.50
C LYS A 379 28.11 7.12 11.02
N ALA A 380 27.87 6.41 9.92
CA ALA A 380 28.91 5.78 9.12
C ALA A 380 29.10 6.54 7.80
N TYR A 381 30.28 6.49 7.20
CA TYR A 381 30.50 7.04 5.86
C TYR A 381 31.37 6.15 4.99
N HIS A 382 31.14 6.25 3.68
CA HIS A 382 31.98 5.69 2.64
C HIS A 382 32.49 6.82 1.75
N ARG A 383 33.80 6.89 1.51
CA ARG A 383 34.39 7.75 0.49
C ARG A 383 34.53 6.95 -0.79
N HIS A 384 33.98 7.47 -1.87
CA HIS A 384 34.15 6.93 -3.22
C HIS A 384 35.47 7.49 -3.77
N ASP A 385 36.33 6.61 -4.26
CA ASP A 385 37.62 6.96 -4.88
C ASP A 385 37.47 7.44 -6.33
#